data_AF-A0A0B8P0R5-F1
#
_entry.id   AF-A0A0B8P0R5-F1
#
_cell.length_a   1.000
_cell.length_b   1.000
_cell.length_c   1.000
_cell.angle_alpha   90.00
_cell.angle_beta   90.00
_cell.angle_gamma   90.00
#
_symmetry.space_group_name_H-M   'P 1'
#
loop_
_entity.id
_entity.type
_entity.pdbx_description
1 polymer ?
#
loop_
_entity_poly.entity_id
_entity_poly.type
_entity_poly.pdbx_seq_one_letter_code
_entity_poly.pdbx_strand_id
1 'polypeptide(L)'
;MKNVFFAISVGLLAWLFLGYQAIDKDNTLVIGGPFEFTSQDLSKDGYIYTRLQVAESLYEVQPDGALKPKLARSSEVSSDGLIWRFKIRDGVRFHNGQLLDADSVVTSLNYALQKPGVLNQIPLKNLYAEQESVVLELSEPFRPLLAVLSHFSAAILAPGSFDAEGQVVDIQGTGLIKPRSSLLHIS
;
A
#
# COMPACT_ATOMS: atom_id res chain seq x y z
N MET A 1 -56.84 37.17 7.75
CA MET A 1 -56.21 36.53 6.57
C MET A 1 -54.76 36.93 6.30
N LYS A 2 -54.17 37.95 6.96
CA LYS A 2 -52.77 38.39 6.69
C LYS A 2 -51.70 37.68 7.54
N ASN A 3 -52.08 37.07 8.67
CA ASN A 3 -51.12 36.47 9.61
C ASN A 3 -50.84 34.98 9.35
N VAL A 4 -51.61 34.35 8.45
CA VAL A 4 -51.44 32.93 8.10
C VAL A 4 -50.38 32.76 7.00
N PHE A 5 -50.22 33.74 6.12
CA PHE A 5 -49.21 33.70 5.04
C PHE A 5 -47.78 33.97 5.53
N PHE A 6 -47.58 34.71 6.62
CA PHE A 6 -46.24 34.99 7.18
C PHE A 6 -45.65 33.81 7.95
N ALA A 7 -46.50 32.94 8.53
CA ALA A 7 -46.04 31.76 9.26
C ALA A 7 -45.49 30.66 8.33
N ILE A 8 -45.96 30.62 7.07
CA ILE A 8 -45.56 29.59 6.10
C ILE A 8 -44.18 29.89 5.49
N SER A 9 -43.79 31.17 5.36
CA SER A 9 -42.48 31.54 4.78
C SER A 9 -41.31 31.31 5.74
N VAL A 10 -41.51 31.42 7.06
CA VAL A 10 -40.47 31.17 8.07
C VAL A 10 -40.24 29.66 8.28
N GLY A 11 -41.29 28.84 8.18
CA GLY A 11 -41.18 27.38 8.28
C GLY A 11 -40.38 26.75 7.13
N LEU A 12 -40.53 27.28 5.91
CA LEU A 12 -39.77 26.79 4.74
C LEU A 12 -38.29 27.18 4.76
N LEU A 13 -37.94 28.34 5.35
CA LEU A 13 -36.54 28.74 5.49
C LEU A 13 -35.79 27.91 6.54
N ALA A 14 -36.46 27.48 7.61
CA ALA A 14 -35.85 26.61 8.62
C ALA A 14 -35.53 25.20 8.09
N TRP A 15 -36.32 24.69 7.14
CA TRP A 15 -36.06 23.43 6.46
C TRP A 15 -34.90 23.47 5.46
N LEU A 16 -34.55 24.66 4.94
CA LEU A 16 -33.40 24.82 4.04
C LEU A 16 -32.06 24.88 4.78
N PHE A 17 -32.04 25.16 6.08
CA PHE A 17 -30.82 25.19 6.91
C PHE A 17 -30.57 23.90 7.70
N LEU A 18 -31.57 23.04 7.87
CA LEU A 18 -31.37 21.65 8.26
C LEU A 18 -30.96 20.84 7.03
N GLY A 19 -29.80 21.18 6.47
CA GLY A 19 -29.09 20.28 5.59
C GLY A 19 -28.94 18.95 6.31
N TYR A 20 -29.61 17.92 5.80
CA TYR A 20 -29.44 16.55 6.23
C TYR A 20 -27.99 16.17 5.93
N GLN A 21 -27.10 16.43 6.90
CA GLN A 21 -25.84 15.72 6.98
C GLN A 21 -26.22 14.32 7.44
N ALA A 22 -26.45 13.43 6.49
CA ALA A 22 -26.47 12.00 6.76
C ALA A 22 -25.07 11.65 7.26
N ILE A 23 -24.83 11.79 8.57
CA ILE A 23 -23.68 11.17 9.20
C ILE A 23 -24.03 9.68 9.18
N ASP A 24 -23.44 8.95 8.23
CA ASP A 24 -23.48 7.50 8.24
C ASP A 24 -22.95 7.03 9.60
N LYS A 25 -23.83 6.44 10.42
CA LYS A 25 -23.53 6.09 11.81
C LYS A 25 -22.51 4.97 11.93
N ASP A 26 -22.31 4.19 10.87
CA ASP A 26 -21.45 3.02 10.87
C ASP A 26 -20.06 3.30 10.30
N ASN A 27 -19.75 4.55 9.91
CA ASN A 27 -18.48 4.96 9.30
C ASN A 27 -18.03 3.98 8.19
N THR A 28 -18.98 3.49 7.39
CA THR A 28 -18.78 2.38 6.46
C THR A 28 -18.81 2.91 5.04
N LEU A 29 -17.65 2.94 4.39
CA LEU A 29 -17.55 3.28 2.97
C LEU A 29 -17.70 2.02 2.11
N VAL A 30 -18.80 1.93 1.37
CA VAL A 30 -19.00 0.87 0.36
C VAL A 30 -18.38 1.32 -0.97
N ILE A 31 -17.40 0.57 -1.47
CA ILE A 31 -16.73 0.84 -2.74
C ILE A 31 -17.17 -0.22 -3.75
N GLY A 32 -17.90 0.18 -4.78
CA GLY A 32 -18.21 -0.66 -5.93
C GLY A 32 -17.33 -0.28 -7.12
N GLY A 33 -16.82 -1.27 -7.85
CA GLY A 33 -16.07 -1.03 -9.09
C GLY A 33 -15.96 -2.28 -9.95
N PRO A 34 -15.52 -2.15 -11.21
CA PRO A 34 -15.46 -3.26 -12.17
C PRO A 34 -14.22 -4.17 -11.95
N PHE A 35 -13.69 -4.21 -10.73
CA PHE A 35 -12.50 -5.00 -10.38
C PHE A 35 -12.92 -6.25 -9.61
N GLU A 36 -12.33 -7.38 -9.99
CA GLU A 36 -12.50 -8.66 -9.29
C GLU A 36 -11.24 -8.94 -8.46
N PHE A 37 -11.42 -9.28 -7.19
CA PHE A 37 -10.34 -9.82 -6.37
C PHE A 37 -10.21 -11.31 -6.64
N THR A 38 -9.22 -11.68 -7.44
CA THR A 38 -9.01 -13.07 -7.87
C THR A 38 -7.87 -13.74 -7.13
N SER A 39 -6.95 -12.95 -6.56
CA SER A 39 -5.76 -13.43 -5.88
C SER A 39 -5.28 -12.52 -4.76
N GLN A 40 -4.70 -13.11 -3.72
CA GLN A 40 -3.92 -12.40 -2.71
C GLN A 40 -2.46 -12.14 -3.15
N ASP A 41 -2.02 -12.77 -4.26
CA ASP A 41 -0.68 -12.55 -4.79
C ASP A 41 -0.56 -11.13 -5.37
N LEU A 42 0.33 -10.33 -4.79
CA LEU A 42 0.55 -8.95 -5.20
C LEU A 42 1.07 -8.83 -6.64
N SER A 43 1.69 -9.87 -7.21
CA SER A 43 2.09 -9.87 -8.62
C SER A 43 0.90 -9.88 -9.59
N LYS A 44 -0.27 -10.33 -9.13
CA LYS A 44 -1.52 -10.39 -9.92
C LYS A 44 -2.44 -9.22 -9.61
N ASP A 45 -2.88 -9.12 -8.36
CA ASP A 45 -3.93 -8.17 -7.93
C ASP A 45 -3.41 -7.10 -6.95
N GLY A 46 -2.09 -6.95 -6.82
CA GLY A 46 -1.45 -5.98 -5.91
C GLY A 46 -1.91 -4.54 -6.13
N TYR A 47 -2.31 -4.19 -7.35
CA TYR A 47 -2.83 -2.85 -7.66
C TYR A 47 -4.08 -2.51 -6.84
N ILE A 48 -4.91 -3.52 -6.50
CA ILE A 48 -6.10 -3.28 -5.69
C ILE A 48 -5.69 -3.00 -4.24
N TYR A 49 -4.80 -3.83 -3.68
CA TYR A 49 -4.30 -3.66 -2.32
C TYR A 49 -3.59 -2.32 -2.10
N THR A 50 -2.76 -1.89 -3.05
CA THR A 50 -2.08 -0.60 -2.95
C THR A 50 -3.04 0.59 -3.11
N ARG A 51 -4.00 0.52 -4.05
CA ARG A 51 -4.99 1.59 -4.24
C ARG A 51 -5.95 1.75 -3.07
N LEU A 52 -6.34 0.64 -2.44
CA LEU A 52 -7.15 0.64 -1.23
C LEU A 52 -6.34 0.91 0.05
N GLN A 53 -5.08 1.33 -0.06
CA GLN A 53 -4.23 1.64 1.11
C GLN A 53 -4.13 0.46 2.08
N VAL A 54 -4.02 -0.76 1.55
CA VAL A 54 -3.78 -1.98 2.33
C VAL A 54 -2.28 -2.23 2.48
N ALA A 55 -1.53 -2.15 1.39
CA ALA A 55 -0.09 -2.34 1.36
C ALA A 55 0.60 -1.16 0.69
N GLU A 56 1.85 -0.90 1.05
CA GLU A 56 2.64 0.22 0.55
C GLU A 56 4.00 -0.29 0.07
N SER A 57 4.59 0.38 -0.92
CA SER A 57 5.93 0.06 -1.43
C SER A 57 6.99 1.02 -0.86
N LEU A 58 8.28 0.75 -1.10
CA LEU A 58 9.37 1.61 -0.63
C LEU A 58 9.29 3.03 -1.19
N TYR A 59 8.85 3.14 -2.45
CA TYR A 59 8.61 4.40 -3.15
C TYR A 59 7.16 4.46 -3.64
N GLU A 60 6.71 5.66 -3.98
CA GLU A 60 5.44 5.89 -4.66
C GLU A 60 5.59 6.85 -5.83
N VAL A 61 4.70 6.70 -6.81
CA VAL A 61 4.53 7.65 -7.90
C VAL A 61 3.54 8.73 -7.46
N GLN A 62 3.99 9.97 -7.46
CA GLN A 62 3.14 11.13 -7.16
C GLN A 62 2.28 11.53 -8.36
N PRO A 63 1.23 12.36 -8.18
CA PRO A 63 0.36 12.79 -9.27
C PRO A 63 1.08 13.50 -10.43
N ASP A 64 2.23 14.12 -10.17
CA ASP A 64 3.10 14.75 -11.17
C ASP A 64 4.06 13.75 -11.87
N GLY A 65 3.97 12.47 -11.54
CA GLY A 65 4.85 11.40 -12.02
C GLY A 65 6.17 11.28 -11.28
N ALA A 66 6.45 12.13 -10.28
CA ALA A 66 7.68 12.06 -9.52
C ALA A 66 7.70 10.83 -8.59
N LEU A 67 8.85 10.17 -8.51
CA LEU A 67 9.08 9.08 -7.56
C LEU A 67 9.51 9.67 -6.21
N LYS A 68 8.78 9.33 -5.13
CA LYS A 68 9.08 9.80 -3.78
C LYS A 68 9.22 8.63 -2.79
N PRO A 69 10.07 8.74 -1.77
CA PRO A 69 10.13 7.76 -0.70
C PRO A 69 8.78 7.66 0.03
N LYS A 70 8.37 6.44 0.40
CA LYS A 70 7.14 6.16 1.18
C LYS A 70 7.43 5.34 2.44
N LEU A 71 7.76 4.05 2.27
CA LEU A 71 8.26 3.21 3.36
C LEU A 71 9.77 3.36 3.56
N ALA A 72 10.50 3.75 2.52
CA ALA A 72 11.84 4.29 2.69
C ALA A 72 11.76 5.75 3.16
N ARG A 73 12.68 6.19 4.02
CA ARG A 73 12.88 7.61 4.36
C ARG A 73 13.88 8.30 3.42
N SER A 74 14.85 7.56 2.90
CA SER A 74 15.86 8.05 1.96
C SER A 74 16.52 6.90 1.20
N SER A 75 17.20 7.22 0.11
CA SER A 75 18.13 6.30 -0.56
C SER A 75 19.49 6.93 -0.80
N GLU A 76 20.53 6.10 -0.70
CA GLU A 76 21.90 6.44 -1.08
C GLU A 76 22.33 5.47 -2.19
N VAL A 77 23.02 5.99 -3.20
CA VAL A 77 23.55 5.19 -4.31
C VAL A 77 25.06 5.38 -4.41
N SER A 78 25.79 4.28 -4.60
CA SER A 78 27.24 4.34 -4.85
C SER A 78 27.55 5.08 -6.15
N SER A 79 28.78 5.58 -6.28
CA SER A 79 29.21 6.35 -7.46
C SER A 79 29.13 5.58 -8.78
N ASP A 80 29.26 4.26 -8.72
CA ASP A 80 29.13 3.35 -9.86
C ASP A 80 27.68 2.92 -10.15
N GLY A 81 26.71 3.33 -9.31
CA GLY A 81 25.30 2.99 -9.48
C GLY A 81 24.93 1.54 -9.12
N LEU A 82 25.85 0.77 -8.54
CA LEU A 82 25.69 -0.67 -8.30
C LEU A 82 25.18 -1.01 -6.90
N ILE A 83 25.34 -0.14 -5.92
CA ILE A 83 24.89 -0.36 -4.54
C ILE A 83 23.88 0.70 -4.17
N TRP A 84 22.66 0.26 -3.86
CA TRP A 84 21.58 1.12 -3.36
C TRP A 84 21.28 0.77 -1.91
N ARG A 85 21.26 1.78 -1.04
CA ARG A 85 20.84 1.65 0.36
C ARG A 85 19.58 2.43 0.59
N PHE A 86 18.53 1.76 1.06
CA PHE A 86 17.24 2.36 1.38
C PHE A 86 17.05 2.35 2.89
N LYS A 87 17.15 3.51 3.53
CA LYS A 87 16.86 3.62 4.97
C LYS A 87 15.36 3.51 5.17
N ILE A 88 14.92 2.61 6.04
CA ILE A 88 13.49 2.37 6.32
C ILE A 88 12.95 3.45 7.26
N ARG A 89 11.66 3.78 7.11
CA ARG A 89 10.97 4.76 7.95
C ARG A 89 10.68 4.18 9.34
N ASP A 90 11.02 4.95 10.36
CA ASP A 90 10.83 4.57 11.75
C ASP A 90 9.35 4.55 12.16
N GLY A 91 9.00 3.66 13.10
CA GLY A 91 7.68 3.62 13.74
C GLY A 91 6.53 3.10 12.89
N VAL A 92 6.79 2.66 11.66
CA VAL A 92 5.78 1.99 10.82
C VAL A 92 5.48 0.60 11.37
N ARG A 93 4.21 0.21 11.37
CA ARG A 93 3.76 -1.11 11.80
C ARG A 93 2.93 -1.77 10.71
N PHE A 94 3.05 -3.08 10.65
CA PHE A 94 2.13 -3.91 9.89
C PHE A 94 0.77 -4.01 10.61
N HIS A 95 -0.24 -4.46 9.88
CA HIS A 95 -1.59 -4.74 10.39
C HIS A 95 -1.65 -5.77 11.54
N ASN A 96 -0.60 -6.59 11.70
CA ASN A 96 -0.45 -7.54 12.80
C ASN A 96 0.25 -6.94 14.04
N GLY A 97 0.64 -5.66 13.99
CA GLY A 97 1.30 -4.93 15.07
C GLY A 97 2.83 -5.04 15.09
N GLN A 98 3.44 -5.93 14.29
CA GLN A 98 4.89 -6.00 14.14
C GLN A 98 5.44 -4.70 13.56
N LEU A 99 6.64 -4.31 14.00
CA LEU A 99 7.34 -3.17 13.40
C LEU A 99 7.82 -3.53 12.00
N LEU A 100 7.77 -2.54 11.10
CA LEU A 100 8.47 -2.60 9.83
C LEU A 100 9.96 -2.32 10.10
N ASP A 101 10.82 -3.22 9.65
CA ASP A 101 12.28 -3.14 9.72
C ASP A 101 12.92 -3.55 8.39
N ALA A 102 14.24 -3.42 8.29
CA ALA A 102 14.94 -3.78 7.06
C ALA A 102 14.83 -5.27 6.72
N ASP A 103 14.87 -6.16 7.73
CA ASP A 103 14.74 -7.60 7.55
C ASP A 103 13.37 -7.99 6.97
N SER A 104 12.27 -7.45 7.50
CA SER A 104 10.92 -7.71 6.99
C SER A 104 10.73 -7.22 5.54
N VAL A 105 11.32 -6.08 5.19
CA VAL A 105 11.33 -5.60 3.79
C VAL A 105 12.11 -6.57 2.89
N VAL A 106 13.30 -7.01 3.32
CA VAL A 106 14.12 -7.98 2.58
C VAL A 106 13.37 -9.30 2.38
N THR A 107 12.72 -9.82 3.42
CA THR A 107 11.87 -11.01 3.33
C THR A 107 10.76 -10.82 2.29
N SER A 108 9.99 -9.73 2.37
CA SER A 108 8.89 -9.48 1.44
C SER A 108 9.37 -9.32 -0.01
N LEU A 109 10.47 -8.60 -0.24
CA LEU A 109 11.02 -8.41 -1.58
C LEU A 109 11.61 -9.71 -2.15
N ASN A 110 12.23 -10.56 -1.33
CA ASN A 110 12.70 -11.88 -1.76
C ASN A 110 11.54 -12.77 -2.25
N TYR A 111 10.39 -12.75 -1.57
CA TYR A 111 9.21 -13.46 -2.06
C TYR A 111 8.66 -12.83 -3.35
N ALA A 112 8.61 -11.51 -3.44
CA ALA A 112 8.17 -10.83 -4.65
C ALA A 112 9.07 -11.13 -5.87
N LEU A 113 10.39 -11.27 -5.66
CA LEU A 113 11.37 -11.63 -6.70
C LEU A 113 11.18 -13.06 -7.24
N GLN A 114 10.52 -13.94 -6.50
CA GLN A 114 10.21 -15.30 -6.97
C GLN A 114 8.98 -15.34 -7.88
N LYS A 115 8.21 -14.25 -7.95
CA LYS A 115 7.01 -14.13 -8.80
C LYS A 115 7.39 -13.52 -10.14
N PRO A 116 6.70 -13.89 -11.24
CA PRO A 116 6.89 -13.23 -12.52
C PRO A 116 6.47 -11.75 -12.44
N GLY A 117 7.30 -10.85 -12.94
CA GLY A 117 6.92 -9.44 -13.04
C GLY A 117 8.10 -8.49 -13.24
N VAL A 118 7.83 -7.20 -13.01
CA VAL A 118 8.81 -6.12 -13.22
C VAL A 118 10.01 -6.19 -12.28
N LEU A 119 9.89 -6.84 -11.12
CA LEU A 119 11.02 -7.02 -10.20
C LEU A 119 12.12 -7.91 -10.80
N ASN A 120 11.78 -8.88 -11.66
CA ASN A 120 12.77 -9.76 -12.30
C ASN A 120 13.64 -9.02 -13.32
N GLN A 121 13.29 -7.79 -13.69
CA GLN A 121 14.11 -6.95 -14.56
C GLN A 121 15.27 -6.29 -13.81
N ILE A 122 15.23 -6.27 -12.46
CA ILE A 122 16.34 -5.75 -11.66
C ILE A 122 17.54 -6.70 -11.86
N PRO A 123 18.70 -6.19 -12.29
CA PRO A 123 19.93 -6.97 -12.42
C PRO A 123 20.53 -7.24 -11.03
N LEU A 124 19.78 -7.91 -10.16
CA LEU A 124 20.08 -8.08 -8.75
C LEU A 124 21.17 -9.15 -8.55
N LYS A 125 22.23 -8.80 -7.82
CA LYS A 125 23.24 -9.73 -7.29
C LYS A 125 22.91 -10.17 -5.88
N ASN A 126 22.54 -9.22 -5.02
CA ASN A 126 22.29 -9.47 -3.61
C ASN A 126 21.25 -8.50 -3.05
N LEU A 127 20.50 -8.98 -2.06
CA LEU A 127 19.50 -8.23 -1.32
C LEU A 127 19.58 -8.62 0.15
N TYR A 128 19.94 -7.68 1.02
CA TYR A 128 20.11 -7.93 2.45
C TYR A 128 19.80 -6.70 3.30
N ALA A 129 19.62 -6.94 4.59
CA ALA A 129 19.46 -5.89 5.58
C ALA A 129 20.84 -5.50 6.16
N GLU A 130 21.07 -4.21 6.30
CA GLU A 130 22.24 -3.62 6.95
C GLU A 130 21.72 -2.53 7.90
N GLN A 131 21.70 -2.81 9.20
CA GLN A 131 21.10 -1.92 10.21
C GLN A 131 19.64 -1.58 9.86
N GLU A 132 19.30 -0.29 9.77
CA GLU A 132 17.98 0.21 9.36
C GLU A 132 17.82 0.33 7.84
N SER A 133 18.74 -0.24 7.06
CA SER A 133 18.77 -0.10 5.61
C SER A 133 18.56 -1.42 4.89
N VAL A 134 17.82 -1.36 3.80
CA VAL A 134 17.75 -2.44 2.81
C VAL A 134 18.76 -2.14 1.72
N VAL A 135 19.65 -3.09 1.46
CA VAL A 135 20.75 -2.95 0.51
C VAL A 135 20.50 -3.83 -0.71
N LEU A 136 20.49 -3.21 -1.88
CA LEU A 136 20.46 -3.89 -3.18
C LEU A 136 21.81 -3.72 -3.85
N GLU A 137 22.44 -4.85 -4.17
CA GLU A 137 23.64 -4.90 -5.01
C GLU A 137 23.25 -5.34 -6.41
N LEU A 138 23.69 -4.60 -7.42
CA LEU A 138 23.35 -4.80 -8.82
C LEU A 138 24.55 -5.30 -9.63
N SER A 139 24.30 -6.07 -10.69
CA SER A 139 25.34 -6.47 -11.65
C SER A 139 25.69 -5.38 -12.65
N GLU A 140 24.76 -4.48 -12.93
CA GLU A 140 24.93 -3.31 -13.79
C GLU A 140 24.03 -2.14 -13.33
N PRO A 141 24.33 -0.88 -13.70
CA PRO A 141 23.53 0.26 -13.29
C PRO A 141 22.10 0.17 -13.86
N PHE A 142 21.09 0.25 -13.00
CA PHE A 142 19.69 0.09 -13.37
C PHE A 142 18.87 1.35 -13.09
N ARG A 143 18.70 2.20 -14.10
CA ARG A 143 18.01 3.49 -13.97
C ARG A 143 16.55 3.40 -13.47
N PRO A 144 15.72 2.43 -13.86
CA PRO A 144 14.31 2.42 -13.47
C PRO A 144 14.08 1.80 -12.08
N LEU A 145 15.12 1.54 -11.28
CA LEU A 145 15.00 0.84 -9.99
C LEU A 145 13.90 1.42 -9.09
N LEU A 146 13.88 2.75 -8.90
CA LEU A 146 12.88 3.40 -8.06
C LEU A 146 11.45 3.25 -8.60
N ALA A 147 11.28 3.20 -9.93
CA ALA A 147 9.98 2.97 -10.56
C ALA A 147 9.52 1.53 -10.31
N VAL A 148 10.42 0.55 -10.43
CA VAL A 148 10.15 -0.86 -10.11
C VAL A 148 9.79 -1.02 -8.63
N LEU A 149 10.51 -0.36 -7.73
CA LEU A 149 10.23 -0.36 -6.28
C LEU A 149 8.99 0.46 -5.88
N SER A 150 8.37 1.17 -6.83
CA SER A 150 7.06 1.82 -6.65
C SER A 150 5.91 1.00 -7.20
N HIS A 151 6.21 -0.08 -7.92
CA HIS A 151 5.18 -0.95 -8.49
C HIS A 151 4.45 -1.70 -7.36
N PHE A 152 3.18 -2.01 -7.59
CA PHE A 152 2.35 -2.66 -6.59
C PHE A 152 2.83 -4.07 -6.20
N SER A 153 3.52 -4.74 -7.12
CA SER A 153 4.12 -6.05 -6.86
C SER A 153 5.34 -5.98 -5.94
N ALA A 154 5.87 -4.78 -5.69
CA ALA A 154 6.94 -4.52 -4.73
C ALA A 154 6.40 -4.00 -3.38
N ALA A 155 5.08 -4.03 -3.15
CA ALA A 155 4.52 -3.63 -1.88
C ALA A 155 4.93 -4.62 -0.77
N ILE A 156 5.10 -4.09 0.44
CA ILE A 156 5.69 -4.83 1.56
C ILE A 156 4.58 -5.44 2.43
N LEU A 157 4.67 -6.76 2.62
CA LEU A 157 3.84 -7.51 3.55
C LEU A 157 4.69 -8.02 4.72
N ALA A 158 4.05 -8.25 5.87
CA ALA A 158 4.72 -8.81 7.03
C ALA A 158 5.29 -10.21 6.71
N PRO A 159 6.39 -10.65 7.35
CA PRO A 159 6.93 -11.99 7.13
C PRO A 159 5.90 -13.12 7.35
N GLY A 160 4.98 -12.95 8.31
CA GLY A 160 3.90 -13.91 8.57
C GLY A 160 2.79 -13.96 7.52
N SER A 161 2.86 -13.14 6.47
CA SER A 161 1.93 -13.18 5.32
C SER A 161 2.20 -14.32 4.35
N PHE A 162 3.37 -14.96 4.44
CA PHE A 162 3.84 -15.95 3.49
C PHE A 162 3.91 -17.35 4.12
N ASP A 163 3.55 -18.38 3.35
CA ASP A 163 3.84 -19.78 3.71
C ASP A 163 5.28 -20.18 3.33
N ALA A 164 5.63 -21.45 3.56
CA ALA A 164 6.97 -21.98 3.28
C ALA A 164 7.30 -21.96 1.77
N GLU A 165 6.28 -21.98 0.92
CA GLU A 165 6.36 -21.94 -0.55
C GLU A 165 6.26 -20.50 -1.12
N GLY A 166 6.20 -19.48 -0.25
CA GLY A 166 6.12 -18.08 -0.65
C GLY A 166 4.78 -17.67 -1.25
N GLN A 167 3.71 -18.41 -0.99
CA GLN A 167 2.36 -17.98 -1.30
C GLN A 167 1.84 -17.05 -0.20
N VAL A 168 1.08 -16.05 -0.61
CA VAL A 168 0.44 -15.13 0.31
C VAL A 168 -0.79 -15.82 0.90
N VAL A 169 -0.78 -16.04 2.22
CA VAL A 169 -1.88 -16.70 2.97
C VAL A 169 -2.69 -15.72 3.80
N ASP A 170 -2.12 -14.56 4.13
CA ASP A 170 -2.81 -13.50 4.85
C ASP A 170 -2.19 -12.13 4.51
N ILE A 171 -3.00 -11.16 4.12
CA ILE A 171 -2.53 -9.83 3.74
C ILE A 171 -2.34 -8.99 5.01
N GLN A 172 -1.08 -8.84 5.44
CA GLN A 172 -0.68 -7.98 6.55
C GLN A 172 0.26 -6.90 6.01
N GLY A 173 -0.33 -5.83 5.46
CA GLY A 173 0.41 -4.68 4.95
C GLY A 173 0.64 -3.60 6.00
N THR A 174 1.16 -2.46 5.58
CA THR A 174 1.42 -1.28 6.43
C THR A 174 0.40 -0.15 6.24
N GLY A 175 -0.51 -0.29 5.27
CA GLY A 175 -1.43 0.76 4.89
C GLY A 175 -2.53 1.00 5.92
N LEU A 176 -3.34 2.04 5.72
CA LEU A 176 -4.38 2.45 6.65
C LEU A 176 -5.54 1.43 6.77
N ILE A 177 -5.80 0.65 5.72
CA ILE A 177 -6.94 -0.27 5.66
C ILE A 177 -6.46 -1.70 5.87
N LYS A 178 -6.92 -2.33 6.95
CA LYS A 178 -6.73 -3.76 7.20
C LYS A 178 -7.87 -4.57 6.57
N PRO A 179 -7.60 -5.55 5.68
CA PRO A 179 -8.63 -6.44 5.19
C PRO A 179 -9.25 -7.22 6.36
N ARG A 180 -10.58 -7.22 6.44
CA ARG A 180 -11.29 -8.07 7.40
C ARG A 180 -11.40 -9.45 6.78
N SER A 181 -10.73 -10.45 7.37
CA SER A 181 -10.96 -11.84 7.01
C SER A 181 -12.40 -12.19 7.38
N SER A 182 -13.30 -12.17 6.39
CA SER A 182 -14.50 -12.99 6.44
C SER A 182 -14.09 -14.33 5.86
N LEU A 183 -14.19 -15.40 6.65
CA LEU A 183 -14.24 -16.75 6.12
C LEU A 183 -15.29 -16.73 5.00
N LEU A 184 -14.84 -16.77 3.75
CA LEU A 184 -15.69 -16.97 2.60
C LEU A 184 -16.18 -18.42 2.70
N HIS A 185 -17.22 -18.64 3.51
CA HIS A 185 -18.13 -19.76 3.32
C HIS A 185 -18.90 -19.46 2.04
N ILE A 186 -18.27 -19.74 0.91
CA ILE A 186 -18.98 -20.01 -0.32
C ILE A 186 -19.32 -21.50 -0.24
N SER A 187 -20.47 -21.78 0.36
CA SER A 187 -21.18 -23.06 0.23
C SER A 187 -21.83 -23.15 -1.14
#